data_AF-A0A6M3KSG2-F1
#
_entry.id   AF-A0A6M3KSG2-F1
#
_cell.length_a   1.000
_cell.length_b   1.000
_cell.length_c   1.000
_cell.angle_alpha   90.00
_cell.angle_beta   90.00
_cell.angle_gamma   90.00
#
_symmetry.space_group_name_H-M   'P 1'
#
loop_
_entity.id
_entity.type
_entity.pdbx_description
1 polymer ?
#
loop_
_entity_poly.entity_id
_entity_poly.type
_entity_poly.pdbx_seq_one_letter_code
_entity_poly.pdbx_strand_id
1 'polypeptide(L)'
;MEFTGGGEPTLWPYINEAIIWLKQMGFSIGINTNAVDSHLVKHWDLFTWVRVSLNVLDYHDSINIGPIKAAGAYFSGCYIWNDLSTPETLERVAQLANKEKLASRIAPDCIVKLDEIDTAVGVIREALKAITPSDYMFLSDFNVDTFRHSQKCFIHLIKPFFYTDGYIYPCPSLELAVENEAQLPVDFKLCRYDEVLDFYRNRALDINDKPCSYCKYAKQQVVLDDILTKTEFNEFA
;
A
#
# COMPACT_ATOMS: atom_id res chain seq x y z
N MET A 1 -1.45 -13.19 -0.44
CA MET A 1 -0.94 -12.70 0.86
C MET A 1 0.08 -11.61 0.60
N GLU A 2 0.03 -10.52 1.35
CA GLU A 2 1.01 -9.43 1.28
C GLU A 2 1.71 -9.31 2.63
N PHE A 3 3.04 -9.33 2.63
CA PHE A 3 3.85 -9.00 3.80
C PHE A 3 4.11 -7.49 3.82
N THR A 4 3.45 -6.80 4.75
CA THR A 4 3.53 -5.35 4.89
C THR A 4 3.15 -4.95 6.31
N GLY A 5 3.55 -3.76 6.76
CA GLY A 5 3.21 -3.22 8.07
C GLY A 5 4.14 -2.08 8.47
N GLY A 6 4.05 -1.60 9.71
CA GLY A 6 4.86 -0.49 10.23
C GLY A 6 6.35 -0.81 10.49
N GLY A 7 6.86 -1.95 10.03
CA GLY A 7 8.26 -2.37 10.22
C GLY A 7 8.82 -3.05 8.99
N GLU A 8 10.02 -3.63 9.10
CA GLU A 8 10.69 -4.33 8.00
C GLU A 8 10.39 -5.84 8.05
N PRO A 9 9.58 -6.40 7.11
CA PRO A 9 9.16 -7.79 7.20
C PRO A 9 10.29 -8.80 7.05
N THR A 10 11.38 -8.44 6.36
CA THR A 10 12.54 -9.34 6.14
C THR A 10 13.28 -9.68 7.44
N LEU A 11 13.11 -8.89 8.50
CA LEU A 11 13.68 -9.14 9.83
C LEU A 11 12.88 -10.16 10.65
N TRP A 12 11.68 -10.55 10.21
CA TRP A 12 10.88 -11.50 10.96
C TRP A 12 11.52 -12.91 10.88
N PRO A 13 11.83 -13.57 12.01
CA PRO A 13 12.60 -14.82 12.02
C PRO A 13 11.98 -15.97 11.22
N TYR A 14 10.67 -15.96 11.01
CA TYR A 14 9.92 -17.03 10.33
C TYR A 14 9.49 -16.66 8.91
N ILE A 15 10.07 -15.60 8.32
CA ILE A 15 9.66 -15.12 6.99
C ILE A 15 9.83 -16.20 5.91
N ASN A 16 10.92 -16.98 5.97
CA ASN A 16 11.19 -18.03 4.99
C ASN A 16 10.19 -19.19 5.10
N GLU A 17 9.92 -19.65 6.32
CA GLU A 17 8.93 -20.70 6.60
C GLU A 17 7.53 -20.25 6.15
N ALA A 18 7.16 -19.00 6.43
CA ALA A 18 5.87 -18.45 6.03
C ALA A 18 5.72 -18.36 4.50
N ILE A 19 6.75 -17.94 3.78
CA ILE A 19 6.73 -17.90 2.30
C ILE A 19 6.44 -19.30 1.74
N ILE A 20 7.17 -20.32 2.21
CA ILE A 20 7.00 -21.71 1.77
C ILE A 20 5.59 -22.19 2.08
N TRP A 21 5.12 -21.99 3.32
CA TRP A 21 3.80 -22.43 3.76
C TRP A 21 2.68 -21.78 2.94
N LEU A 22 2.74 -20.46 2.73
CA LEU A 22 1.75 -19.74 1.92
C LEU A 22 1.71 -20.26 0.48
N LYS A 23 2.87 -20.57 -0.11
CA LYS A 23 2.93 -21.19 -1.44
C LYS A 23 2.31 -22.57 -1.48
N GLN A 24 2.57 -23.41 -0.49
CA GLN A 24 1.97 -24.75 -0.40
C GLN A 24 0.44 -24.67 -0.29
N MET A 25 -0.09 -23.61 0.33
CA MET A 25 -1.52 -23.32 0.39
C MET A 25 -2.09 -22.70 -0.91
N GLY A 26 -1.26 -22.49 -1.93
CA GLY A 26 -1.69 -21.97 -3.24
C GLY A 26 -1.81 -20.45 -3.31
N PHE A 27 -1.29 -19.69 -2.33
CA PHE A 27 -1.39 -18.23 -2.35
C PHE A 27 -0.31 -17.58 -3.24
N SER A 28 -0.72 -16.54 -3.98
CA SER A 28 0.21 -15.53 -4.51
C SER A 28 0.77 -14.68 -3.36
N ILE A 29 2.03 -14.28 -3.46
CA ILE A 29 2.75 -13.61 -2.36
C ILE A 29 3.31 -12.27 -2.84
N GLY A 30 3.04 -11.21 -2.09
CA GLY A 30 3.63 -9.89 -2.25
C GLY A 30 4.37 -9.42 -1.00
N ILE A 31 5.27 -8.46 -1.11
CA ILE A 31 5.97 -7.85 0.04
C ILE A 31 6.34 -6.40 -0.24
N ASN A 32 6.19 -5.54 0.78
CA ASN A 32 6.84 -4.23 0.85
C ASN A 32 8.06 -4.35 1.79
N THR A 33 9.24 -3.90 1.35
CA THR A 33 10.51 -4.01 2.12
C THR A 33 11.42 -2.81 1.82
N ASN A 34 12.28 -2.41 2.74
CA ASN A 34 13.37 -1.46 2.50
C ASN A 34 14.59 -2.09 1.80
N ALA A 35 14.60 -3.42 1.67
CA ALA A 35 15.64 -4.22 1.02
C ALA A 35 17.08 -4.03 1.56
N VAL A 36 17.24 -3.52 2.78
CA VAL A 36 18.55 -3.42 3.45
C VAL A 36 19.10 -4.82 3.72
N ASP A 37 18.28 -5.66 4.35
CA ASP A 37 18.64 -7.03 4.74
C ASP A 37 18.03 -8.09 3.82
N SER A 38 17.94 -7.78 2.52
CA SER A 38 17.30 -8.67 1.53
C SER A 38 17.92 -10.06 1.43
N HIS A 39 19.16 -10.24 1.89
CA HIS A 39 19.85 -11.52 1.97
C HIS A 39 19.24 -12.50 2.99
N LEU A 40 18.44 -12.02 3.95
CA LEU A 40 17.76 -12.88 4.94
C LEU A 40 16.63 -13.70 4.33
N VAL A 41 16.05 -13.24 3.22
CA VAL A 41 15.02 -13.97 2.47
C VAL A 41 15.68 -14.82 1.40
N LYS A 42 15.42 -16.13 1.46
CA LYS A 42 16.03 -17.15 0.59
C LYS A 42 15.19 -17.46 -0.65
N HIS A 43 13.90 -17.11 -0.61
CA HIS A 43 12.90 -17.55 -1.58
C HIS A 43 12.26 -16.37 -2.32
N TRP A 44 13.09 -15.44 -2.81
CA TRP A 44 12.62 -14.31 -3.60
C TRP A 44 11.86 -14.73 -4.88
N ASP A 45 12.22 -15.88 -5.44
CA ASP A 45 11.60 -16.51 -6.62
C ASP A 45 10.13 -16.88 -6.41
N LEU A 46 9.69 -17.01 -5.15
CA LEU A 46 8.31 -17.31 -4.81
C LEU A 46 7.42 -16.05 -4.75
N PHE A 47 7.99 -14.85 -4.79
CA PHE A 47 7.17 -13.63 -4.78
C PHE A 47 6.57 -13.35 -6.15
N THR A 48 5.26 -13.08 -6.15
CA THR A 48 4.53 -12.56 -7.31
C THR A 48 4.92 -11.11 -7.60
N TRP A 49 5.16 -10.33 -6.55
CA TRP A 49 5.68 -8.97 -6.66
C TRP A 49 6.44 -8.55 -5.40
N VAL A 50 7.40 -7.67 -5.56
CA VAL A 50 8.15 -7.03 -4.48
C VAL A 50 8.11 -5.52 -4.67
N ARG A 51 7.84 -4.76 -3.61
CA ARG A 51 7.96 -3.31 -3.62
C ARG A 51 9.03 -2.88 -2.65
N VAL A 52 10.02 -2.15 -3.17
CA VAL A 52 11.13 -1.63 -2.41
C VAL A 52 10.82 -0.20 -1.98
N SER A 53 10.82 0.06 -0.67
CA SER A 53 10.76 1.41 -0.13
C SER A 53 12.10 2.10 -0.37
N LEU A 54 12.07 3.17 -1.16
CA LEU A 54 13.23 3.96 -1.51
C LEU A 54 13.51 5.06 -0.48
N ASN A 55 12.62 5.27 0.50
CA ASN A 55 12.84 6.18 1.63
C ASN A 55 14.05 5.83 2.48
N VAL A 56 14.54 4.60 2.39
CA VAL A 56 15.82 4.22 2.97
C VAL A 56 16.97 5.11 2.47
N LEU A 57 16.86 5.70 1.27
CA LEU A 57 17.84 6.65 0.75
C LEU A 57 17.83 7.99 1.51
N ASP A 58 16.80 8.29 2.30
CA ASP A 58 16.76 9.48 3.16
C ASP A 58 17.83 9.39 4.27
N TYR A 59 18.23 8.17 4.67
CA TYR A 59 19.12 7.93 5.82
C TYR A 59 20.21 6.85 5.61
N HIS A 60 20.23 6.15 4.47
CA HIS A 60 21.31 5.26 4.05
C HIS A 60 21.81 5.62 2.65
N ASP A 61 23.06 5.31 2.37
CA ASP A 61 23.68 5.60 1.08
C ASP A 61 23.21 4.69 -0.05
N SER A 62 22.79 3.45 0.27
CA SER A 62 22.50 2.42 -0.72
C SER A 62 21.46 1.40 -0.28
N ILE A 63 20.96 0.62 -1.23
CA ILE A 63 19.98 -0.47 -1.05
C ILE A 63 20.54 -1.73 -1.70
N ASN A 64 20.31 -2.90 -1.09
CA ASN A 64 20.67 -4.18 -1.68
C ASN A 64 19.48 -4.86 -2.37
N ILE A 65 19.23 -4.51 -3.64
CA ILE A 65 18.20 -5.18 -4.45
C ILE A 65 18.71 -6.43 -5.20
N GLY A 66 20.00 -6.74 -5.09
CA GLY A 66 20.66 -7.81 -5.84
C GLY A 66 19.99 -9.17 -5.69
N PRO A 67 19.69 -9.64 -4.46
CA PRO A 67 19.00 -10.92 -4.23
C PRO A 67 17.62 -11.00 -4.89
N ILE A 68 16.85 -9.91 -4.82
CA ILE A 68 15.50 -9.82 -5.41
C ILE A 68 15.59 -9.96 -6.93
N LYS A 69 16.50 -9.20 -7.54
CA LYS A 69 16.72 -9.19 -9.00
C LYS A 69 17.25 -10.53 -9.50
N ALA A 70 18.20 -11.13 -8.79
CA ALA A 70 18.80 -12.42 -9.15
C ALA A 70 17.76 -13.55 -9.19
N ALA A 71 16.74 -13.48 -8.33
CA ALA A 71 15.66 -14.45 -8.31
C ALA A 71 14.61 -14.26 -9.42
N GLY A 72 14.68 -13.18 -10.20
CA GLY A 72 13.74 -12.89 -11.28
C GLY A 72 12.35 -12.47 -10.81
N ALA A 73 12.19 -12.10 -9.54
CA ALA A 73 10.93 -11.57 -9.02
C ALA A 73 10.56 -10.27 -9.74
N TYR A 74 9.27 -10.03 -10.00
CA TYR A 74 8.82 -8.72 -10.42
C TYR A 74 8.97 -7.73 -9.27
N PHE A 75 9.64 -6.60 -9.47
CA PHE A 75 9.82 -5.61 -8.43
C PHE A 75 9.67 -4.16 -8.89
N SER A 76 9.25 -3.30 -7.96
CA SER A 76 9.02 -1.86 -8.16
C SER A 76 9.56 -1.05 -6.99
N GLY A 77 9.88 0.22 -7.21
CA GLY A 77 10.27 1.16 -6.17
C GLY A 77 9.10 2.04 -5.72
N CYS A 78 9.13 2.49 -4.48
CA CYS A 78 8.24 3.52 -3.97
C CYS A 78 8.99 4.46 -3.04
N TYR A 79 8.98 5.75 -3.34
CA TYR A 79 9.52 6.80 -2.50
C TYR A 79 8.37 7.68 -2.01
N ILE A 80 8.27 7.87 -0.69
CA ILE A 80 7.30 8.75 -0.05
C ILE A 80 7.99 10.06 0.27
N TRP A 81 7.58 11.15 -0.36
CA TRP A 81 8.07 12.48 -0.03
C TRP A 81 7.60 12.88 1.36
N ASN A 82 8.56 13.26 2.21
CA ASN A 82 8.40 13.60 3.63
C ASN A 82 9.29 14.79 3.99
N ASP A 83 9.35 15.15 5.27
CA ASP A 83 10.14 16.29 5.76
C ASP A 83 11.67 16.12 5.63
N LEU A 84 12.16 14.90 5.43
CA LEU A 84 13.58 14.60 5.18
C LEU A 84 13.93 14.64 3.69
N SER A 85 12.92 14.75 2.82
CA SER A 85 13.10 14.68 1.38
C SER A 85 13.74 15.96 0.84
N THR A 86 14.76 15.79 0.02
CA THR A 86 15.42 16.90 -0.69
C THR A 86 15.54 16.58 -2.18
N PRO A 87 15.75 17.59 -3.06
CA PRO A 87 16.07 17.35 -4.47
C PRO A 87 17.29 16.43 -4.66
N GLU A 88 18.29 16.51 -3.79
CA GLU A 88 19.48 15.64 -3.82
C GLU A 88 19.11 14.18 -3.52
N THR A 89 18.24 13.93 -2.53
CA THR A 89 17.76 12.56 -2.27
C THR A 89 16.91 12.05 -3.43
N LEU A 90 16.10 12.91 -4.04
CA LEU A 90 15.31 12.55 -5.22
C LEU A 90 16.20 12.24 -6.44
N GLU A 91 17.31 12.96 -6.62
CA GLU A 91 18.32 12.66 -7.64
C GLU A 91 18.94 11.27 -7.39
N ARG A 92 19.22 10.92 -6.13
CA ARG A 92 19.73 9.57 -5.77
C ARG A 92 18.71 8.48 -6.08
N VAL A 93 17.42 8.74 -5.81
CA VAL A 93 16.31 7.86 -6.21
C VAL A 93 16.30 7.67 -7.73
N ALA A 94 16.45 8.76 -8.51
CA ALA A 94 16.49 8.72 -9.97
C ALA A 94 17.69 7.93 -10.52
N GLN A 95 18.87 8.14 -9.94
CA GLN A 95 20.07 7.39 -10.30
C GLN A 95 19.89 5.89 -10.08
N LEU A 96 19.31 5.49 -8.94
CA LEU A 96 19.01 4.09 -8.65
C LEU A 96 17.96 3.53 -9.62
N ALA A 97 16.86 4.25 -9.82
CA ALA A 97 15.77 3.85 -10.71
C ALA A 97 16.27 3.62 -12.14
N ASN A 98 17.09 4.54 -12.66
CA ASN A 98 17.70 4.44 -13.99
C ASN A 98 18.70 3.29 -14.09
N LYS A 99 19.63 3.19 -13.13
CA LYS A 99 20.66 2.14 -13.11
C LYS A 99 20.04 0.75 -13.12
N GLU A 100 18.99 0.55 -12.32
CA GLU A 100 18.39 -0.75 -12.09
C GLU A 100 17.18 -1.02 -12.99
N LYS A 101 16.79 -0.04 -13.81
CA LYS A 101 15.56 -0.05 -14.62
C LYS A 101 14.32 -0.32 -13.78
N LEU A 102 14.31 0.27 -12.57
CA LEU A 102 13.32 0.03 -11.54
C LEU A 102 12.18 1.03 -11.66
N ALA A 103 11.01 0.58 -12.12
CA ALA A 103 9.80 1.39 -12.11
C ALA A 103 9.50 1.87 -10.67
N SER A 104 9.60 3.17 -10.45
CA SER A 104 9.66 3.82 -9.14
C SER A 104 8.57 4.89 -9.04
N ARG A 105 7.63 4.65 -8.13
CA ARG A 105 6.57 5.60 -7.80
C ARG A 105 7.08 6.63 -6.81
N ILE A 106 6.85 7.92 -7.09
CA ILE A 106 7.03 9.00 -6.12
C ILE A 106 5.64 9.44 -5.64
N ALA A 107 5.41 9.47 -4.33
CA ALA A 107 4.12 9.83 -3.77
C ALA A 107 4.31 10.77 -2.57
N PRO A 108 3.33 11.64 -2.26
CA PRO A 108 3.35 12.40 -1.02
C PRO A 108 3.11 11.48 0.19
N ASP A 109 3.58 11.89 1.37
CA ASP A 109 3.04 11.36 2.61
C ASP A 109 1.52 11.61 2.66
N CYS A 110 0.78 10.57 3.02
CA CYS A 110 -0.68 10.59 3.06
C CYS A 110 -1.22 10.63 4.49
N ILE A 111 -0.35 10.62 5.51
CA ILE A 111 -0.74 10.76 6.93
C ILE A 111 -0.78 12.25 7.31
N VAL A 112 -1.47 13.02 6.48
CA VAL A 112 -1.63 14.48 6.58
C VAL A 112 -3.03 14.86 6.13
N LYS A 113 -3.44 16.12 6.32
CA LYS A 113 -4.74 16.57 5.82
C LYS A 113 -4.78 16.60 4.29
N LEU A 114 -5.98 16.50 3.72
CA LEU A 114 -6.17 16.41 2.26
C LEU A 114 -5.61 17.62 1.49
N ASP A 115 -5.77 18.83 2.02
CA ASP A 115 -5.23 20.08 1.45
C ASP A 115 -3.69 20.12 1.48
N GLU A 116 -3.09 19.45 2.46
CA GLU A 116 -1.64 19.30 2.57
C GLU A 116 -1.10 18.30 1.51
N ILE A 117 -1.88 17.27 1.15
CA ILE A 117 -1.51 16.31 0.09
C ILE A 117 -1.37 17.04 -1.27
N ASP A 118 -2.34 17.87 -1.64
CA ASP A 118 -2.29 18.61 -2.91
C ASP A 118 -1.09 19.56 -2.97
N THR A 119 -0.78 20.21 -1.85
CA THR A 119 0.39 21.07 -1.71
C THR A 119 1.67 20.26 -1.88
N ALA A 120 1.78 19.10 -1.22
CA ALA A 120 2.92 18.20 -1.35
C ALA A 120 3.11 17.69 -2.79
N VAL A 121 2.02 17.34 -3.49
CA VAL A 121 2.08 16.95 -4.92
C VAL A 121 2.66 18.07 -5.78
N GLY A 122 2.29 19.33 -5.51
CA GLY A 122 2.87 20.50 -6.16
C GLY A 122 4.38 20.63 -5.92
N VAL A 123 4.82 20.48 -4.67
CA VAL A 123 6.25 20.53 -4.28
C VAL A 123 7.04 19.42 -4.96
N ILE A 124 6.54 18.17 -4.93
CA ILE A 124 7.19 17.03 -5.58
C ILE A 124 7.32 17.27 -7.08
N ARG A 125 6.29 17.84 -7.72
CA ARG A 125 6.30 18.13 -9.15
C ARG A 125 7.39 19.15 -9.52
N GLU A 126 7.61 20.17 -8.71
CA GLU A 126 8.72 21.12 -8.91
C GLU A 126 10.08 20.47 -8.64
N ALA A 127 10.20 19.65 -7.57
CA ALA A 127 11.43 18.92 -7.29
C ALA A 127 11.82 17.97 -8.43
N LEU A 128 10.84 17.29 -9.04
CA LEU A 128 11.05 16.41 -10.20
C LEU A 128 11.57 17.17 -11.44
N LYS A 129 11.28 18.46 -11.59
CA LYS A 129 11.83 19.28 -12.68
C LYS A 129 13.29 19.68 -12.44
N ALA A 130 13.73 19.68 -11.19
CA ALA A 130 15.07 20.11 -10.79
C ALA A 130 16.13 19.00 -10.86
N ILE A 131 15.69 17.75 -11.05
CA ILE A 131 16.56 16.58 -11.12
C ILE A 131 16.74 16.06 -12.56
N THR A 132 17.69 15.16 -12.74
CA THR A 132 17.85 14.44 -14.01
C THR A 132 16.58 13.65 -14.34
N PRO A 133 15.98 13.82 -15.54
CA PRO A 133 14.82 13.05 -15.95
C PRO A 133 15.07 11.53 -15.90
N SER A 134 14.05 10.78 -15.49
CA SER A 134 14.10 9.33 -15.42
C SER A 134 12.86 8.73 -16.08
N ASP A 135 13.07 7.84 -17.06
CA ASP A 135 12.00 7.06 -17.69
C ASP A 135 11.41 6.00 -16.75
N TYR A 136 12.05 5.79 -15.60
CA TYR A 136 11.66 4.79 -14.60
C TYR A 136 11.00 5.43 -13.38
N MET A 137 10.80 6.75 -13.34
CA MET A 137 10.11 7.44 -12.27
C MET A 137 8.79 8.04 -12.73
N PHE A 138 7.80 7.98 -11.86
CA PHE A 138 6.53 8.67 -12.08
C PHE A 138 5.96 9.20 -10.77
N LEU A 139 5.41 10.41 -10.85
CA LEU A 139 4.60 10.97 -9.78
C LEU A 139 3.26 10.23 -9.72
N SER A 140 2.90 9.78 -8.53
CA SER A 140 1.60 9.23 -8.26
C SER A 140 0.68 10.31 -7.68
N ASP A 141 -0.13 10.89 -8.54
CA ASP A 141 -1.21 11.83 -8.19
C ASP A 141 -2.60 11.16 -8.18
N PHE A 142 -2.70 9.86 -8.46
CA PHE A 142 -4.00 9.16 -8.60
C PHE A 142 -4.82 8.99 -7.30
N ASN A 143 -4.31 9.47 -6.16
CA ASN A 143 -4.91 9.34 -4.82
C ASN A 143 -5.40 10.68 -4.23
N VAL A 144 -5.45 11.77 -5.01
CA VAL A 144 -5.90 13.08 -4.50
C VAL A 144 -7.43 13.17 -4.39
N ASP A 145 -8.17 12.45 -5.24
CA ASP A 145 -9.62 12.35 -5.13
C ASP A 145 -10.00 11.27 -4.12
N THR A 146 -10.13 11.71 -2.88
CA THR A 146 -10.49 10.87 -1.73
C THR A 146 -11.96 11.00 -1.36
N PHE A 147 -12.74 11.76 -2.15
CA PHE A 147 -14.14 12.04 -1.83
C PHE A 147 -14.97 10.76 -1.94
N ARG A 148 -15.68 10.44 -0.85
CA ARG A 148 -16.67 9.37 -0.83
C ARG A 148 -18.05 10.00 -0.92
N HIS A 149 -18.89 9.50 -1.83
CA HIS A 149 -20.31 9.90 -1.90
C HIS A 149 -21.09 9.47 -0.64
N SER A 150 -20.63 8.42 0.03
CA SER A 150 -21.28 7.79 1.17
C SER A 150 -20.27 7.53 2.29
N GLN A 151 -20.75 7.60 3.54
CA GLN A 151 -19.94 7.20 4.71
C GLN A 151 -19.82 5.68 4.83
N LYS A 152 -20.67 4.91 4.15
CA LYS A 152 -20.54 3.46 4.07
C LYS A 152 -19.20 3.10 3.38
N CYS A 153 -18.54 2.07 3.89
CA CYS A 153 -17.32 1.53 3.32
C CYS A 153 -17.56 0.09 2.88
N PHE A 154 -17.44 -0.16 1.59
CA PHE A 154 -17.64 -1.47 0.95
C PHE A 154 -16.33 -2.13 0.53
N ILE A 155 -15.17 -1.48 0.77
CA ILE A 155 -13.85 -2.03 0.43
C ILE A 155 -13.61 -3.38 1.11
N HIS A 156 -14.13 -3.57 2.32
CA HIS A 156 -14.06 -4.85 3.02
C HIS A 156 -14.73 -6.02 2.26
N LEU A 157 -15.59 -5.74 1.28
CA LEU A 157 -16.23 -6.76 0.47
C LEU A 157 -15.26 -7.43 -0.50
N ILE A 158 -14.32 -6.65 -1.05
CA ILE A 158 -13.43 -7.07 -2.15
C ILE A 158 -11.96 -7.15 -1.75
N LYS A 159 -11.56 -6.39 -0.73
CA LYS A 159 -10.16 -6.26 -0.31
C LYS A 159 -10.03 -6.10 1.20
N PRO A 160 -10.52 -7.08 2.00
CA PRO A 160 -10.19 -7.09 3.41
C PRO A 160 -8.69 -7.23 3.65
N PHE A 161 -8.29 -6.82 4.83
CA PHE A 161 -6.90 -6.83 5.25
C PHE A 161 -6.74 -7.62 6.54
N PHE A 162 -5.82 -8.58 6.56
CA PHE A 162 -5.46 -9.33 7.76
C PHE A 162 -4.27 -8.64 8.43
N TYR A 163 -4.43 -8.26 9.70
CA TYR A 163 -3.39 -7.59 10.47
C TYR A 163 -2.70 -8.52 11.47
N THR A 164 -1.51 -8.11 11.91
CA THR A 164 -0.62 -8.89 12.79
C THR A 164 -1.21 -9.17 14.18
N ASP A 165 -2.27 -8.45 14.57
CA ASP A 165 -2.98 -8.67 15.82
C ASP A 165 -4.00 -9.83 15.77
N GLY A 166 -4.10 -10.54 14.64
CA GLY A 166 -5.01 -11.67 14.48
C GLY A 166 -6.38 -11.30 13.91
N TYR A 167 -6.63 -10.03 13.58
CA TYR A 167 -7.93 -9.56 13.13
C TYR A 167 -7.96 -9.13 11.65
N ILE A 168 -9.16 -9.22 11.07
CA ILE A 168 -9.47 -8.71 9.74
C ILE A 168 -10.02 -7.29 9.86
N TYR A 169 -9.51 -6.38 9.05
CA TYR A 169 -9.93 -4.98 8.94
C TYR A 169 -10.51 -4.67 7.55
N PRO A 170 -11.34 -3.62 7.41
CA PRO A 170 -11.93 -3.23 6.15
C PRO A 170 -10.93 -2.92 5.04
N CYS A 171 -9.80 -2.33 5.43
CA CYS A 171 -8.87 -1.71 4.51
C CYS A 171 -7.54 -1.44 5.25
N PRO A 172 -6.36 -1.63 4.63
CA PRO A 172 -5.09 -1.27 5.25
C PRO A 172 -4.91 0.25 5.36
N SER A 173 -5.59 1.04 4.53
CA SER A 173 -5.46 2.51 4.51
C SER A 173 -6.19 3.22 5.65
N LEU A 174 -6.75 2.48 6.61
CA LEU A 174 -7.30 3.07 7.83
C LEU A 174 -6.22 3.81 8.62
N GLU A 175 -5.00 3.28 8.67
CA GLU A 175 -3.87 3.93 9.34
C GLU A 175 -3.48 5.28 8.70
N LEU A 176 -3.86 5.51 7.43
CA LEU A 176 -3.55 6.75 6.72
C LEU A 176 -4.54 7.88 7.04
N ALA A 177 -5.70 7.56 7.61
CA ALA A 177 -6.65 8.59 8.02
C ALA A 177 -6.12 9.30 9.27
N VAL A 178 -6.03 10.63 9.23
CA VAL A 178 -5.41 11.45 10.28
C VAL A 178 -6.02 11.23 11.66
N GLU A 179 -7.33 10.96 11.74
CA GLU A 179 -8.03 10.67 12.99
C GLU A 179 -7.65 9.33 13.63
N ASN A 180 -6.98 8.44 12.89
CA ASN A 180 -6.55 7.14 13.38
C ASN A 180 -5.10 7.13 13.86
N GLU A 181 -4.38 8.26 13.77
CA GLU A 181 -3.03 8.45 14.34
C GLU A 181 -2.02 7.36 13.95
N ALA A 182 -2.00 6.96 12.67
CA ALA A 182 -1.15 5.88 12.16
C ALA A 182 -1.39 4.51 12.83
N GLN A 183 -2.59 4.28 13.37
CA GLN A 183 -3.00 3.02 13.99
C GLN A 183 -4.21 2.43 13.28
N LEU A 184 -4.45 1.13 13.53
CA LEU A 184 -5.68 0.46 13.13
C LEU A 184 -6.65 0.42 14.31
N PRO A 185 -7.73 1.23 14.31
CA PRO A 185 -8.56 1.37 15.49
C PRO A 185 -9.30 0.06 15.78
N VAL A 186 -9.32 -0.33 17.05
CA VAL A 186 -9.92 -1.61 17.50
C VAL A 186 -11.35 -1.77 17.03
N ASP A 187 -12.12 -0.67 17.00
CA ASP A 187 -13.51 -0.75 16.63
C ASP A 187 -13.73 -1.02 15.14
N PHE A 188 -12.71 -0.93 14.28
CA PHE A 188 -12.79 -1.29 12.86
C PHE A 188 -12.57 -2.80 12.62
N LYS A 189 -12.31 -3.60 13.65
CA LYS A 189 -12.18 -5.06 13.51
C LYS A 189 -13.47 -5.67 12.97
N LEU A 190 -13.35 -6.46 11.92
CA LEU A 190 -14.48 -7.17 11.30
C LEU A 190 -14.71 -8.53 11.95
N CYS A 191 -13.65 -9.34 12.04
CA CYS A 191 -13.65 -10.68 12.63
C CYS A 191 -12.22 -11.12 12.94
N ARG A 192 -12.06 -12.21 13.70
CA ARG A 192 -10.77 -12.87 13.88
C ARG A 192 -10.44 -13.75 12.66
N TYR A 193 -9.16 -14.02 12.43
CA TYR A 193 -8.71 -14.75 11.24
C TYR A 193 -9.38 -16.12 11.01
N ASP A 194 -9.74 -16.84 12.07
CA ASP A 194 -10.38 -18.16 12.00
C ASP A 194 -11.90 -18.08 11.85
N GLU A 195 -12.49 -16.89 12.01
CA GLU A 195 -13.91 -16.61 11.78
C GLU A 195 -14.15 -16.09 10.36
N VAL A 196 -13.11 -15.83 9.58
CA VAL A 196 -13.21 -15.13 8.29
C VAL A 196 -14.17 -15.82 7.32
N LEU A 197 -14.14 -17.15 7.21
CA LEU A 197 -15.03 -17.87 6.28
C LEU A 197 -16.50 -17.71 6.69
N ASP A 198 -16.79 -17.81 7.98
CA ASP A 198 -18.15 -17.70 8.50
C ASP A 198 -18.65 -16.24 8.44
N PHE A 199 -17.76 -15.28 8.70
CA PHE A 199 -18.04 -13.87 8.54
C PHE A 199 -18.47 -13.55 7.10
N TYR A 200 -17.69 -13.96 6.09
CA TYR A 200 -18.01 -13.64 4.70
C TYR A 200 -19.22 -14.41 4.14
N ARG A 201 -19.55 -15.58 4.71
CA ARG A 201 -20.74 -16.36 4.33
C ARG A 201 -22.04 -15.79 4.87
N ASN A 202 -22.03 -15.27 6.09
CA ASN A 202 -23.25 -14.93 6.83
C ASN A 202 -23.47 -13.42 7.04
N ARG A 203 -22.57 -12.56 6.53
CA ARG A 203 -22.64 -11.11 6.77
C ARG A 203 -23.75 -10.39 6.02
N ALA A 204 -24.17 -9.26 6.61
CA ALA A 204 -24.81 -8.17 5.89
C ALA A 204 -23.75 -7.36 5.09
N LEU A 205 -24.18 -6.70 4.01
CA LEU A 205 -23.29 -5.92 3.13
C LEU A 205 -22.86 -4.57 3.74
N ASP A 206 -23.52 -4.14 4.83
CA ASP A 206 -23.49 -2.76 5.35
C ASP A 206 -22.64 -2.63 6.63
N ILE A 207 -21.69 -3.53 6.89
CA ILE A 207 -21.05 -3.67 8.21
C ILE A 207 -20.14 -2.50 8.62
N ASN A 208 -19.72 -1.65 7.69
CA ASN A 208 -18.84 -0.53 8.02
C ASN A 208 -19.45 0.81 7.63
N ASP A 209 -20.11 1.45 8.59
CA ASP A 209 -20.65 2.81 8.53
C ASP A 209 -19.73 3.85 9.19
N LYS A 210 -18.55 3.41 9.65
CA LYS A 210 -17.63 4.27 10.39
C LYS A 210 -17.01 5.33 9.49
N PRO A 211 -16.94 6.58 9.97
CA PRO A 211 -16.31 7.65 9.23
C PRO A 211 -14.82 7.39 9.07
N CYS A 212 -14.29 7.78 7.91
CA CYS A 212 -12.89 7.65 7.52
C CYS A 212 -12.57 8.85 6.62
N SER A 213 -11.82 9.82 7.12
CA SER A 213 -11.54 11.08 6.43
C SER A 213 -10.78 10.88 5.12
N TYR A 214 -10.05 9.77 5.02
CA TYR A 214 -9.21 9.43 3.89
C TYR A 214 -9.66 8.12 3.23
N CYS A 215 -9.91 8.13 1.92
CA CYS A 215 -10.22 6.93 1.16
C CYS A 215 -9.30 6.75 -0.05
N LYS A 216 -8.25 5.94 0.12
CA LYS A 216 -7.36 5.51 -0.98
C LYS A 216 -8.11 4.79 -2.12
N TYR A 217 -9.30 4.28 -1.84
CA TYR A 217 -10.11 3.50 -2.75
C TYR A 217 -11.42 4.21 -3.11
N ALA A 218 -11.44 5.55 -3.08
CA ALA A 218 -12.66 6.33 -3.30
C ALA A 218 -13.38 5.96 -4.60
N LYS A 219 -12.64 5.81 -5.71
CA LYS A 219 -13.20 5.41 -7.01
C LYS A 219 -13.83 4.01 -6.98
N GLN A 220 -13.16 3.04 -6.36
CA GLN A 220 -13.72 1.69 -6.18
C GLN A 220 -14.94 1.73 -5.27
N GLN A 221 -14.91 2.58 -4.23
CA GLN A 221 -16.01 2.76 -3.30
C GLN A 221 -17.24 3.34 -4.01
N VAL A 222 -17.08 4.33 -4.89
CA VAL A 222 -18.17 4.88 -5.70
C VAL A 222 -18.81 3.79 -6.56
N VAL A 223 -18.02 3.00 -7.28
CA VAL A 223 -18.55 1.89 -8.10
C VAL A 223 -19.29 0.86 -7.25
N LEU A 224 -18.77 0.51 -6.08
CA LEU A 224 -19.43 -0.43 -5.17
C LEU A 224 -20.73 0.15 -4.60
N ASP A 225 -20.73 1.44 -4.22
CA ASP A 225 -21.91 2.14 -3.74
C ASP A 225 -22.99 2.19 -4.82
N ASP A 226 -22.64 2.50 -6.07
CA ASP A 226 -23.57 2.52 -7.21
C ASP A 226 -24.18 1.14 -7.47
N ILE A 227 -23.39 0.06 -7.39
CA ILE A 227 -23.85 -1.32 -7.60
C ILE A 227 -24.77 -1.78 -6.47
N LEU A 228 -24.50 -1.37 -5.24
CA LEU A 228 -25.21 -1.82 -4.04
C LEU A 228 -26.41 -0.94 -3.69
N THR A 229 -26.45 0.28 -4.21
CA THR A 229 -27.56 1.21 -4.02
C THR A 229 -28.80 0.64 -4.70
N LYS A 230 -29.87 0.45 -3.91
CA LYS A 230 -31.16 0.06 -4.45
C LYS A 230 -31.67 1.18 -5.34
N THR A 231 -31.91 0.86 -6.60
CA THR A 231 -32.50 1.77 -7.58
C THR A 231 -34.01 1.68 -7.54
N GLU A 232 -34.65 2.84 -7.63
CA GLU A 232 -36.08 2.96 -7.90
C GLU A 232 -36.32 3.09 -9.41
N PHE A 233 -37.52 2.77 -9.89
CA PHE A 233 -37.90 2.91 -11.31
C PHE A 233 -37.08 2.03 -12.28
N ASN A 234 -36.72 0.81 -11.87
CA ASN A 234 -35.97 -0.15 -12.69
C ASN A 234 -36.65 -0.52 -14.00
N GLU A 235 -37.95 -0.24 -14.14
CA GLU A 235 -38.69 -0.44 -15.39
C GLU A 235 -38.25 0.47 -16.55
N PHE A 236 -37.44 1.50 -16.29
CA PHE A 236 -36.89 2.40 -17.31
C PHE A 236 -35.39 2.20 -17.59
N ALA A 237 -34.75 1.21 -16.95
CA ALA A 237 -33.32 0.91 -17.10
C ALA A 237 -33.05 -0.15 -18.19
#